data_AF-A0A9E3AWX1-F1
#
_entry.id   AF-A0A9E3AWX1-F1
#
_cell.length_a   1.000
_cell.length_b   1.000
_cell.length_c   1.000
_cell.angle_alpha   90.00
_cell.angle_beta   90.00
_cell.angle_gamma   90.00
#
_symmetry.space_group_name_H-M   'P 1'
#
loop_
_entity.id
_entity.type
_entity.pdbx_description
1 polymer ?
#
loop_
_entity_poly.entity_id
_entity_poly.type
_entity_poly.pdbx_seq_one_letter_code
_entity_poly.pdbx_strand_id
1 'polypeptide(L)' 'GAFSLNLIFDKAAAEGRLFGLRLEGFWMHVGTPSAVAAADARFAESVS' A
#
# COMPACT_ATOMS: atom_id res chain seq x y z
N GLY A 1 5.56 13.81 19.50
CA GLY A 1 5.44 12.33 19.49
C GLY A 1 5.33 11.84 18.06
N ALA A 2 5.42 10.54 17.83
CA ALA A 2 5.23 9.98 16.49
C ALA A 2 3.81 10.25 15.98
N PHE A 3 3.69 10.46 14.67
CA PHE A 3 2.40 10.62 14.00
C PHE A 3 1.88 9.25 13.56
N SER A 4 0.64 8.91 13.92
CA SER A 4 0.03 7.61 13.58
C SER A 4 -1.19 7.82 12.69
N LEU A 5 -1.14 7.27 11.48
CA LEU A 5 -2.27 7.29 10.54
C LEU A 5 -3.44 6.43 11.03
N ASN A 6 -3.19 5.40 11.84
CA ASN A 6 -4.25 4.53 12.36
C ASN A 6 -5.29 5.35 13.14
N LEU A 7 -4.85 6.32 13.96
CA LEU A 7 -5.76 7.18 14.71
C LEU A 7 -6.69 8.03 13.82
N ILE A 8 -6.24 8.38 12.62
CA ILE A 8 -7.04 9.13 11.66
C ILE A 8 -8.05 8.21 10.97
N PHE A 9 -7.61 7.01 10.57
CA PHE A 9 -8.48 6.02 9.95
C PHE A 9 -9.56 5.50 10.91
N ASP A 10 -9.23 5.29 12.18
CA ASP A 10 -10.18 4.85 13.21
C ASP A 10 -11.31 5.88 13.40
N LYS A 11 -10.97 7.18 13.44
CA LYS A 11 -11.95 8.26 13.53
C LYS A 11 -12.84 8.32 12.28
N ALA A 12 -12.24 8.22 11.10
CA ALA A 12 -12.98 8.20 9.85
C ALA A 12 -13.94 6.98 9.79
N ALA A 13 -13.52 5.81 10.28
CA ALA A 13 -14.37 4.62 10.34
C ALA A 13 -15.56 4.82 11.29
N ALA A 14 -15.32 5.37 12.49
CA ALA A 14 -16.37 5.65 13.48
C ALA A 14 -17.42 6.64 12.97
N GLU A 15 -17.03 7.60 12.13
CA GLU A 15 -17.92 8.57 11.50
C GLU A 15 -18.58 8.06 10.19
N GLY A 16 -18.30 6.81 9.77
CA GLY A 16 -18.81 6.26 8.51
C GLY A 16 -18.22 6.93 7.26
N ARG A 17 -17.02 7.52 7.39
CA ARG A 17 -16.31 8.27 6.35
C ARG A 17 -15.09 7.54 5.79
N LEU A 18 -14.80 6.34 6.28
CA LEU A 18 -13.72 5.50 5.75
C LEU A 18 -14.24 4.69 4.57
N PHE A 19 -13.76 5.02 3.37
CA PHE A 19 -14.09 4.31 2.14
C PHE A 19 -12.82 3.67 1.56
N GLY A 20 -12.98 2.52 0.92
CA GLY A 20 -11.90 1.81 0.23
C GLY A 20 -12.16 1.68 -1.25
N LEU A 21 -11.09 1.50 -2.03
CA LEU A 21 -11.16 1.10 -3.43
C LEU A 21 -10.49 -0.28 -3.57
N ARG A 22 -11.02 -1.11 -4.47
CA ARG A 22 -10.35 -2.34 -4.86
C ARG A 22 -9.06 -1.98 -5.59
N LEU A 23 -7.94 -2.55 -5.14
CA LEU A 23 -6.72 -2.52 -5.94
C LEU A 23 -6.91 -3.46 -7.13
N GLU A 24 -6.83 -2.90 -8.34
CA GLU A 24 -6.69 -3.67 -9.56
C GLU A 24 -5.20 -3.74 -9.91
N GLY A 25 -4.68 -4.95 -10.11
CA GLY A 25 -3.26 -5.18 -10.39
C GLY A 25 -2.53 -5.93 -9.29
N PHE A 26 -1.21 -5.96 -9.39
CA PHE A 26 -0.36 -6.76 -8.51
C PHE A 26 0.22 -5.93 -7.36
N TRP A 27 0.02 -6.39 -6.13
CA TRP A 27 0.60 -5.76 -4.95
C TRP A 27 1.91 -6.42 -4.55
N MET A 28 2.89 -5.61 -4.10
CA MET A 28 4.17 -6.09 -3.60
C MET A 28 4.58 -5.33 -2.34
N HIS A 29 5.16 -6.04 -1.38
CA HIS A 29 5.91 -5.40 -0.30
C HIS A 29 7.30 -5.00 -0.81
N VAL A 30 7.78 -3.82 -0.45
CA VAL A 30 9.07 -3.27 -0.92
C VAL A 30 9.88 -2.68 0.26
N GLY A 31 9.95 -3.42 1.38
CA GLY A 31 10.61 -2.94 2.60
C GLY A 31 12.06 -3.40 2.81
N THR A 32 12.55 -4.32 1.97
CA THR A 32 13.91 -4.87 2.06
C THR A 32 14.61 -4.76 0.70
N PRO A 33 15.96 -4.76 0.65
CA PRO A 33 16.68 -4.73 -0.62
C PRO A 33 16.32 -5.86 -1.58
N SER A 34 16.08 -7.08 -1.08
CA SER A 34 15.63 -8.20 -1.91
C SER A 34 14.22 -8.01 -2.47
N ALA A 35 13.33 -7.38 -1.69
CA ALA A 35 11.97 -7.09 -2.13
C ALA A 35 11.93 -5.99 -3.22
N VAL A 36 12.89 -5.04 -3.18
CA VAL A 36 13.10 -4.05 -4.25
C VAL A 36 13.44 -4.74 -5.57
N ALA A 37 14.43 -5.65 -5.56
CA ALA A 37 14.83 -6.36 -6.78
C ALA A 37 13.66 -7.18 -7.38
N ALA A 38 12.81 -7.77 -6.54
CA ALA A 38 11.61 -8.47 -7.00
C ALA A 38 10.59 -7.51 -7.64
N ALA A 39 10.39 -6.32 -7.06
CA ALA A 39 9.49 -5.31 -7.60
C ALA A 39 9.98 -4.79 -8.97
N ASP A 40 11.29 -4.55 -9.12
CA ASP A 40 11.89 -4.10 -10.38
C ASP A 40 11.72 -5.14 -11.50
N ALA A 41 11.95 -6.42 -11.19
CA ALA A 41 11.74 -7.51 -12.15
C ALA A 41 10.27 -7.58 -12.60
N ARG A 42 9.32 -7.52 -11.66
CA ARG A 42 7.88 -7.51 -11.98
C ARG A 42 7.46 -6.28 -12.77
N PHE A 43 8.09 -5.13 -12.50
CA PHE A 43 7.84 -3.91 -13.25
C PHE A 43 8.30 -4.06 -14.71
N ALA A 44 9.50 -4.61 -14.94
CA ALA A 44 10.01 -4.89 -16.29
C ALA A 44 9.07 -5.82 -17.10
N GLU A 45 8.50 -6.83 -16.46
CA GLU A 45 7.48 -7.72 -17.09
C GLU A 45 6.17 -7.00 -17.41
N SER A 46 5.81 -5.96 -16.66
CA SER A 46 4.54 -5.22 -16.85
C SER A 46 4.57 -4.25 -18.03
N VAL A 47 5.77 -3.85 -18.46
CA VAL A 47 5.96 -2.81 -19.48
C VAL A 47 6.44 -3.38 -20.82
N SER A 48 6.66 -4.69 -20.89
CA SER A 48 6.95 -5.44 -22.13
C SER A 48 5.67 -5.94 -22.78
#